data_AF-A0A418KRS4-F1
#
_entry.id   AF-A0A418KRS4-F1
#
_cell.length_a   1.000
_cell.length_b   1.000
_cell.length_c   1.000
_cell.angle_alpha   90.00
_cell.angle_beta   90.00
_cell.angle_gamma   90.00
#
_symmetry.space_group_name_H-M   'P 1'
#
loop_
_entity.id
_entity.type
_entity.pdbx_description
1 polymer ?
#
loop_
_entity_poly.entity_id
_entity_poly.type
_entity_poly.pdbx_seq_one_letter_code
_entity_poly.pdbx_strand_id
1 'polypeptide(L)'
;MLLDAVFGTWERDDHSDHVTFGCRIGPVPGRPGPAVQLVPAASSFDAAALFGRKLSREEAERHPRLDEFREVVKHVLSTNTVVAQHIATQPRT
;
A
#
# COMPACT_ATOMS: atom_id res chain seq x y z
N MET A 1 7.15 -6.17 4.91
CA MET A 1 7.30 -5.11 3.89
C MET A 1 6.20 -4.06 4.06
N LEU A 2 6.46 -2.79 3.75
CA LEU A 2 5.44 -1.74 3.60
C LEU A 2 5.25 -1.42 2.12
N LEU A 3 4.02 -1.13 1.71
CA LEU A 3 3.67 -0.65 0.39
C LEU A 3 2.70 0.51 0.55
N ASP A 4 3.06 1.65 -0.02
CA ASP A 4 2.20 2.83 -0.12
C ASP A 4 1.87 3.09 -1.59
N ALA A 5 0.62 3.46 -1.87
CA ALA A 5 0.15 3.79 -3.21
C ALA A 5 -0.59 5.12 -3.19
N VAL A 6 -0.17 6.03 -4.07
CA VAL A 6 -0.78 7.34 -4.25
C VAL A 6 -1.72 7.29 -5.46
N PHE A 7 -2.98 7.60 -5.22
CA PHE A 7 -4.01 7.70 -6.26
C PHE A 7 -4.34 9.17 -6.50
N GLY A 8 -4.40 9.58 -7.75
CA GLY A 8 -4.70 10.96 -8.13
C GLY A 8 -4.44 11.19 -9.61
N THR A 9 -4.58 12.43 -10.05
CA THR A 9 -4.24 12.83 -11.41
C THR A 9 -2.74 13.11 -11.50
N TRP A 10 -2.07 12.54 -12.51
CA TRP A 10 -0.61 12.67 -12.70
C TRP A 10 -0.20 13.51 -13.91
N GLU A 11 -1.16 13.89 -14.77
CA GLU A 11 -0.88 14.63 -16.01
C GLU A 11 -0.57 16.12 -15.78
N ARG A 12 -0.65 16.58 -14.53
CA ARG A 12 -0.47 17.97 -14.13
C ARG A 12 0.36 18.03 -12.85
N ASP A 13 1.05 19.15 -12.65
CA ASP A 13 1.74 19.46 -11.39
C ASP A 13 0.73 20.00 -10.34
N ASP A 14 -0.33 19.23 -10.10
CA ASP A 14 -1.37 19.50 -9.11
C ASP A 14 -1.68 18.19 -8.39
N HIS A 15 -1.40 18.17 -7.09
CA HIS A 15 -1.54 16.99 -6.24
C HIS A 15 -2.76 17.08 -5.30
N SER A 16 -3.64 18.04 -5.53
CA SER A 16 -4.78 18.31 -4.63
C SER A 16 -5.81 17.19 -4.59
N ASP A 17 -5.89 16.36 -5.64
CA ASP A 17 -6.75 15.17 -5.68
C ASP A 17 -6.03 13.89 -5.22
N HIS A 18 -4.76 13.98 -4.79
CA HIS A 18 -3.99 12.82 -4.37
C HIS A 18 -4.47 12.28 -3.03
N VAL A 19 -4.55 10.96 -2.95
CA VAL A 19 -4.85 10.21 -1.73
C VAL A 19 -3.90 9.03 -1.62
N THR A 20 -3.27 8.87 -0.45
CA THR A 20 -2.31 7.79 -0.22
C THR A 20 -2.90 6.71 0.68
N PHE A 21 -2.82 5.47 0.22
CA PHE A 21 -3.07 4.27 1.01
C PHE A 21 -1.76 3.64 1.45
N GLY A 22 -1.75 3.01 2.63
CA GLY A 22 -0.64 2.21 3.13
C GLY A 22 -1.07 0.81 3.52
N CYS A 23 -0.20 -0.17 3.26
CA CYS A 23 -0.36 -1.51 3.79
C CYS A 23 0.97 -2.12 4.24
N ARG A 24 0.87 -3.04 5.20
CA ARG A 24 1.92 -3.96 5.58
C ARG A 24 1.65 -5.32 4.95
N ILE A 25 2.67 -5.86 4.32
CA ILE A 25 2.66 -7.18 3.67
C ILE A 25 3.70 -8.06 4.37
N GLY A 26 3.29 -9.25 4.79
CA GLY A 26 4.21 -10.17 5.46
C GLY A 26 3.70 -11.61 5.53
N PRO A 27 4.59 -12.57 5.83
CA PRO A 27 4.21 -13.96 5.98
C PRO A 27 3.23 -14.15 7.14
N VAL A 28 2.40 -15.18 7.05
CA VAL A 28 1.53 -15.64 8.15
C VAL A 28 1.76 -17.13 8.36
N PRO A 29 2.00 -17.58 9.61
CA PRO A 29 2.13 -19.00 9.91
C PRO A 29 0.96 -19.82 9.38
N GLY A 30 1.27 -20.95 8.72
CA GLY A 30 0.26 -21.86 8.18
C GLY A 30 -0.48 -21.39 6.94
N ARG A 31 -0.16 -20.22 6.36
CA ARG A 31 -0.74 -19.75 5.08
C ARG A 31 0.29 -19.79 3.94
N PRO A 32 -0.12 -20.19 2.71
CA PRO A 32 0.78 -20.28 1.57
C PRO A 32 1.20 -18.91 1.01
N GLY A 33 0.47 -17.83 1.32
CA GLY A 33 0.75 -16.48 0.86
C GLY A 33 0.83 -15.46 1.99
N PRO A 34 1.36 -14.26 1.71
CA PRO A 34 1.43 -13.19 2.69
C PRO A 34 0.04 -12.65 3.02
N ALA A 35 -0.12 -12.10 4.23
CA ALA A 35 -1.26 -11.26 4.54
C ALA A 35 -0.95 -9.81 4.20
N VAL A 36 -2.02 -9.09 3.82
CA VAL A 36 -2.01 -7.65 3.59
C VAL A 36 -2.88 -7.01 4.67
N GLN A 37 -2.31 -6.07 5.40
CA GLN A 37 -2.98 -5.34 6.47
C GLN A 37 -2.88 -3.84 6.20
N LEU A 38 -4.01 -3.13 6.21
CA LEU A 38 -4.02 -1.67 6.10
C LEU A 38 -3.30 -1.05 7.31
N VAL A 39 -2.50 -0.02 7.03
CA VAL A 39 -1.76 0.76 8.03
C VAL A 39 -1.83 2.24 7.65
N PRO A 40 -1.52 3.18 8.56
CA PRO A 40 -1.42 4.60 8.22
C PRO A 40 -0.45 4.82 7.05
N ALA A 41 -0.93 5.53 6.04
CA ALA A 41 -0.21 5.73 4.79
C ALA A 41 1.03 6.61 4.95
N ALA A 42 2.11 6.25 4.26
CA ALA A 42 3.39 6.95 4.21
C ALA A 42 3.88 7.41 5.59
N SER A 43 3.65 6.62 6.65
CA SER A 43 3.92 7.00 8.04
C SER A 43 5.40 7.28 8.32
N SER A 44 6.29 6.75 7.49
CA SER A 44 7.75 6.96 7.58
C SER A 44 8.23 8.25 6.91
N PHE A 45 7.33 9.01 6.27
CA PHE A 45 7.65 10.22 5.53
C PHE A 45 6.93 11.43 6.11
N ASP A 46 7.59 12.59 6.04
CA ASP A 46 6.97 13.88 6.31
C ASP A 46 5.83 14.17 5.32
N ALA A 47 4.98 15.14 5.66
CA ALA A 47 3.96 15.61 4.75
C ALA A 47 4.62 16.26 3.53
N ALA A 48 4.21 15.82 2.34
CA ALA A 48 4.61 16.38 1.05
C ALA A 48 3.38 16.44 0.14
N ALA A 49 3.33 17.45 -0.74
CA ALA A 49 2.20 17.65 -1.66
C ALA A 49 1.89 16.38 -2.47
N LEU A 50 2.94 15.66 -2.89
CA LEU A 50 2.85 14.38 -3.59
C LEU A 50 1.95 13.35 -2.91
N PHE A 51 1.97 13.27 -1.59
CA PHE A 51 1.16 12.27 -0.87
C PHE A 51 -0.32 12.67 -0.77
N GLY A 52 -0.66 13.93 -1.10
CA GLY A 52 -1.97 14.51 -0.89
C GLY A 52 -2.50 14.17 0.50
N ARG A 53 -3.71 13.58 0.55
CA ARG A 53 -4.29 13.08 1.80
C ARG A 53 -3.76 11.69 2.15
N LYS A 54 -2.91 11.60 3.18
CA LYS A 54 -2.45 10.32 3.77
C LYS A 54 -3.57 9.73 4.63
N LEU A 55 -4.10 8.57 4.23
CA LEU A 55 -5.19 7.94 4.97
C LEU A 55 -4.70 7.26 6.25
N SER A 56 -5.45 7.42 7.33
CA SER A 56 -5.44 6.48 8.45
C SER A 56 -5.96 5.11 8.02
N ARG A 57 -5.72 4.08 8.85
CA ARG A 57 -6.28 2.74 8.61
C ARG A 57 -7.80 2.79 8.52
N GLU A 58 -8.44 3.50 9.43
CA GLU A 58 -9.89 3.60 9.56
C GLU A 58 -10.51 4.35 8.37
N GLU A 59 -9.84 5.38 7.85
CA GLU A 59 -10.27 6.06 6.63
C GLU A 59 -10.10 5.16 5.39
N ALA A 60 -8.97 4.45 5.30
CA ALA A 60 -8.70 3.52 4.21
C ALA A 60 -9.73 2.38 4.14
N GLU A 61 -10.12 1.81 5.29
CA GLU A 61 -11.14 0.76 5.38
C GLU A 61 -12.53 1.20 4.85
N ARG A 62 -12.80 2.51 4.84
CA ARG A 62 -14.08 3.09 4.38
C ARG A 62 -13.96 3.82 3.04
N HIS A 63 -12.78 3.84 2.44
CA HIS A 63 -12.54 4.66 1.26
C HIS A 63 -13.15 4.02 0.00
N PRO A 64 -13.82 4.77 -0.89
CA PRO A 64 -14.42 4.23 -2.11
C PRO A 64 -13.44 3.50 -3.04
N ARG A 65 -12.18 3.93 -3.07
CA ARG A 65 -11.09 3.31 -3.87
C ARG A 65 -10.38 2.13 -3.19
N LEU A 66 -10.88 1.62 -2.07
CA LEU A 66 -10.22 0.51 -1.36
C LEU A 66 -10.04 -0.73 -2.24
N ASP A 67 -11.01 -1.04 -3.10
CA ASP A 67 -10.92 -2.20 -3.98
C ASP A 67 -9.91 -1.99 -5.11
N GLU A 68 -9.77 -0.77 -5.63
CA GLU A 68 -8.69 -0.41 -6.56
C GLU A 68 -7.31 -0.58 -5.90
N PHE A 69 -7.17 -0.14 -4.65
CA PHE A 69 -5.94 -0.33 -3.89
C PHE A 69 -5.61 -1.81 -3.69
N ARG A 70 -6.61 -2.65 -3.38
CA ARG A 70 -6.43 -4.10 -3.26
C ARG A 70 -5.96 -4.73 -4.57
N GLU A 71 -6.50 -4.31 -5.71
CA GLU A 71 -6.04 -4.80 -7.02
C GLU A 71 -4.63 -4.33 -7.35
N VAL A 72 -4.23 -3.11 -6.99
CA VAL A 72 -2.82 -2.65 -7.10
C VAL A 72 -1.89 -3.54 -6.27
N VAL A 73 -2.23 -3.80 -5.00
CA VAL A 73 -1.40 -4.65 -4.13
C VAL A 73 -1.31 -6.07 -4.69
N LYS A 74 -2.42 -6.65 -5.12
CA LYS A 74 -2.47 -7.97 -5.75
C LYS A 74 -1.63 -8.02 -7.02
N HIS A 75 -1.73 -6.99 -7.87
CA HIS A 75 -0.94 -6.88 -9.08
C HIS A 75 0.55 -6.90 -8.73
N VAL A 76 1.01 -6.02 -7.83
CA VAL A 76 2.40 -5.96 -7.39
C VAL A 76 2.89 -7.30 -6.85
N LEU A 77 2.10 -7.99 -6.03
CA LEU A 77 2.47 -9.30 -5.49
C LEU A 77 2.52 -10.41 -6.54
N SER A 78 1.77 -10.27 -7.64
CA SER A 78 1.72 -11.26 -8.72
C SER A 78 2.77 -11.04 -9.82
N THR A 79 3.20 -9.79 -10.05
CA THR A 79 4.06 -9.44 -11.19
C THR A 79 5.48 -9.06 -10.80
N ASN A 80 5.71 -8.59 -9.56
CA ASN A 80 7.00 -8.07 -9.15
C ASN A 80 7.84 -9.15 -8.47
N THR A 81 8.83 -9.67 -9.19
CA THR A 81 9.75 -10.71 -8.70
C THR A 81 10.60 -10.24 -7.52
N VAL A 82 10.98 -8.97 -7.47
CA VAL A 82 11.77 -8.39 -6.36
C VAL A 82 10.94 -8.35 -5.07
N VAL A 83 9.69 -7.93 -5.16
CA VAL A 83 8.76 -7.93 -4.02
C VAL A 83 8.51 -9.36 -3.54
N ALA A 84 8.27 -10.30 -4.46
CA ALA A 84 8.07 -11.70 -4.11
C ALA A 84 9.30 -12.29 -3.38
N GLN A 85 10.51 -12.03 -3.88
CA GLN A 85 11.76 -12.46 -3.26
C GLN A 85 11.96 -11.83 -1.87
N HIS A 86 11.70 -10.52 -1.72
CA HIS A 86 11.84 -9.84 -0.45
C HIS A 86 10.87 -10.38 0.62
N ILE A 87 9.63 -10.72 0.24
CA ILE A 87 8.66 -11.33 1.16
C ILE A 87 9.12 -12.74 1.57
N ALA A 88 9.67 -13.52 0.63
CA ALA A 88 10.14 -14.88 0.90
C ALA A 88 11.32 -14.94 1.89
N THR A 89 12.14 -13.88 1.97
CA THR A 89 13.27 -13.81 2.92
C THR A 89 12.87 -13.32 4.31
N GLN A 90 11.63 -12.87 4.52
CA GLN A 90 11.16 -12.44 5.84
C GLN A 90 10.87 -13.66 6.74
N PRO A 91 11.26 -13.61 8.03
CA PRO A 91 10.99 -14.71 8.96
C PRO A 91 9.48 -14.92 9.15
N ARG A 92 9.06 -16.19 9.16
CA ARG A 92 7.68 -16.59 9.48
C ARG A 92 7.54 -16.66 11.01
N THR A 93 7.33 -15.51 11.64
CA THR A 93 7.01 -15.43 13.08
C THR A 93 5.57 -15.84 13.36
#